data_AF-A0A9P5UVU0-F1
#
_entry.id   AF-A0A9P5UVU0-F1
#
_cell.length_a   1.000
_cell.length_b   1.000
_cell.length_c   1.000
_cell.angle_alpha   90.00
_cell.angle_beta   90.00
_cell.angle_gamma   90.00
#
_symmetry.space_group_name_H-M   'P 1'
#
loop_
_entity.id
_entity.type
_entity.pdbx_description
1 polymer ?
#
loop_
_entity_poly.entity_id
_entity_poly.type
_entity_poly.pdbx_seq_one_letter_code
_entity_poly.pdbx_strand_id
1 'polypeptide(L)'
;MKVLTLATMLLCSSAVMAHYTLDYPPSRGFSDDDEPIAPCGGATYNAAGARTPFPLTKGFLQISSFHPTASVQVNIAYGNNPTAADFTTASSTPAGTIQVTHPFQSCLPLDLSTFKGAANNTNATIQLVYNGGDSPLYQCADVILVTSASTFDQSKCVDNANGNGPSTTSPDTSKPSNSASAFSVKGATAATAAAVAFAAVMIL
;
A
#
# COMPACT_ATOMS: atom_id res chain seq x y z
N MET A 1 -18.70 -39.25 -41.34
CA MET A 1 -17.94 -37.97 -41.22
C MET A 1 -18.88 -36.93 -40.61
N LYS A 2 -18.77 -36.65 -39.32
CA LYS A 2 -19.44 -35.52 -38.65
C LYS A 2 -18.52 -35.11 -37.52
N VAL A 3 -17.77 -34.06 -37.82
CA VAL A 3 -16.70 -33.50 -36.99
C VAL A 3 -17.37 -32.83 -35.79
N LEU A 4 -17.09 -33.35 -34.59
CA LEU A 4 -17.51 -32.79 -33.32
C LEU A 4 -16.41 -31.82 -32.86
N THR A 5 -16.51 -30.54 -33.23
CA THR A 5 -15.51 -29.53 -32.83
C THR A 5 -15.91 -28.93 -31.48
N LEU A 6 -15.29 -29.43 -30.43
CA LEU A 6 -15.44 -28.97 -29.04
C LEU A 6 -14.76 -27.60 -28.90
N ALA A 7 -15.54 -26.55 -28.67
CA ALA A 7 -15.01 -25.20 -28.40
C ALA A 7 -14.50 -25.13 -26.96
N THR A 8 -13.20 -25.31 -26.76
CA THR A 8 -12.53 -25.16 -25.46
C THR A 8 -12.40 -23.67 -25.14
N MET A 9 -13.33 -23.13 -24.35
CA MET A 9 -13.22 -21.80 -23.76
C MET A 9 -12.10 -21.83 -22.72
N LEU A 10 -10.92 -21.35 -23.09
CA LEU A 10 -9.79 -21.18 -22.17
C LEU A 10 -10.12 -19.98 -21.27
N LEU A 11 -10.67 -20.25 -20.07
CA LEU A 11 -10.73 -19.25 -19.01
C LEU A 11 -9.29 -18.94 -18.59
N CYS A 12 -8.74 -17.84 -19.10
CA CYS A 12 -7.56 -17.24 -18.51
C CYS A 12 -7.95 -16.73 -17.12
N SER A 13 -7.72 -17.55 -16.09
CA SER A 13 -7.69 -17.08 -14.71
C SER A 13 -6.61 -16.01 -14.63
N SER A 14 -6.99 -14.74 -14.65
CA SER A 14 -6.10 -13.68 -14.23
C SER A 14 -5.72 -13.98 -12.78
N ALA A 15 -4.50 -14.42 -12.55
CA ALA A 15 -3.92 -14.44 -11.22
C ALA A 15 -3.90 -12.98 -10.77
N VAL A 16 -4.88 -12.60 -9.96
CA VAL A 16 -4.96 -11.28 -9.36
C VAL A 16 -3.78 -11.24 -8.40
N MET A 17 -2.70 -10.53 -8.75
CA MET A 17 -1.60 -10.30 -7.82
C MET A 17 -2.16 -9.48 -6.66
N ALA A 18 -2.37 -10.12 -5.51
CA ALA A 18 -2.99 -9.50 -4.35
C ALA A 18 -2.04 -8.93 -3.32
N HIS A 19 -0.75 -9.03 -3.62
CA HIS A 19 0.30 -8.80 -2.66
C HIS A 19 0.68 -7.32 -2.58
N TYR A 20 1.47 -7.00 -1.57
CA TYR A 20 2.19 -5.73 -1.53
C TYR A 20 3.64 -6.00 -1.12
N THR A 21 4.51 -5.01 -1.19
CA THR A 21 5.82 -5.06 -0.54
C THR A 21 5.99 -3.89 0.39
N LEU A 22 6.63 -4.13 1.55
CA LEU A 22 7.13 -3.08 2.42
C LEU A 22 8.57 -2.76 2.04
N ASP A 23 8.75 -1.64 1.34
CA ASP A 23 10.04 -1.24 0.76
C ASP A 23 10.89 -0.41 1.75
N TYR A 24 10.23 0.41 2.58
CA TYR A 24 10.88 1.17 3.65
C TYR A 24 9.98 1.36 4.89
N PRO A 25 10.52 1.20 6.11
CA PRO A 25 11.80 0.58 6.41
C PRO A 25 11.86 -0.85 5.86
N PRO A 26 13.06 -1.40 5.57
CA PRO A 26 13.17 -2.72 4.96
C PRO A 26 12.38 -3.77 5.74
N SER A 27 11.58 -4.57 5.03
CA SER A 27 10.84 -5.66 5.65
C SER A 27 11.80 -6.70 6.24
N ARG A 28 11.32 -7.48 7.22
CA ARG A 28 12.05 -8.64 7.77
C ARG A 28 12.29 -9.75 6.73
N GLY A 29 11.71 -9.63 5.55
CA GLY A 29 11.63 -10.66 4.54
C GLY A 29 10.25 -10.63 3.90
N PHE A 30 10.17 -11.21 2.70
CA PHE A 30 8.93 -11.30 1.94
C PHE A 30 8.87 -12.69 1.29
N SER A 31 7.72 -13.33 1.44
CA SER A 31 7.35 -14.60 0.82
C SER A 31 5.90 -14.47 0.39
N ASP A 32 5.66 -14.51 -0.91
CA ASP A 32 4.32 -14.40 -1.50
C ASP A 32 3.35 -15.41 -0.89
N ASP A 33 3.82 -16.64 -0.64
CA ASP A 33 3.01 -17.73 -0.11
C ASP A 33 2.69 -17.55 1.38
N ASP A 34 3.57 -16.90 2.13
CA ASP A 34 3.43 -16.73 3.58
C ASP A 34 2.86 -15.37 3.98
N GLU A 35 2.74 -14.42 3.05
CA GLU A 35 2.23 -13.07 3.32
C GLU A 35 0.87 -13.04 4.07
N PRO A 36 -0.07 -13.97 3.82
CA PRO A 36 -1.32 -14.06 4.60
C PRO A 36 -1.15 -14.54 6.06
N ILE A 37 0.05 -15.00 6.46
CA ILE A 37 0.33 -15.57 7.78
C ILE A 37 0.70 -14.45 8.76
N ALA A 38 -0.22 -14.12 9.66
CA ALA A 38 0.02 -13.18 10.75
C ALA A 38 1.13 -13.68 11.72
N PRO A 39 1.87 -12.77 12.37
CA PRO A 39 1.77 -11.31 12.28
C PRO A 39 2.65 -10.68 11.20
N CYS A 40 3.59 -11.40 10.61
CA CYS A 40 4.66 -10.80 9.79
C CYS A 40 4.88 -11.50 8.45
N GLY A 41 3.87 -12.18 7.91
CA GLY A 41 3.96 -12.83 6.60
C GLY A 41 4.94 -14.01 6.60
N GLY A 42 4.87 -14.86 7.63
CA GLY A 42 5.81 -15.97 7.83
C GLY A 42 7.23 -15.59 8.26
N ALA A 43 7.62 -14.32 8.19
CA ALA A 43 8.89 -13.87 8.71
C ALA A 43 8.95 -14.06 10.24
N THR A 44 10.08 -14.59 10.74
CA THR A 44 10.27 -14.83 12.18
C THR A 44 10.17 -13.52 12.95
N TYR A 45 9.12 -13.36 13.75
CA TYR A 45 8.86 -12.15 14.53
C TYR A 45 9.61 -12.13 15.89
N ASN A 46 10.04 -13.29 16.37
CA ASN A 46 10.67 -13.51 17.68
C ASN A 46 12.19 -13.27 17.74
N ALA A 47 12.84 -13.01 16.60
CA ALA A 47 14.24 -12.61 16.54
C ALA A 47 14.34 -11.38 15.64
N ALA A 48 14.52 -10.20 16.25
CA ALA A 48 14.66 -8.98 15.46
C ALA A 48 15.93 -8.99 14.61
N GLY A 49 15.80 -8.55 13.36
CA GLY A 49 16.90 -8.36 12.43
C GLY A 49 17.64 -7.04 12.68
N ALA A 50 18.36 -6.56 11.66
CA ALA A 50 18.97 -5.23 11.70
C ALA A 50 17.87 -4.15 11.82
N ARG A 51 18.01 -3.27 12.81
CA ARG A 51 17.03 -2.22 13.11
C ARG A 51 17.35 -0.93 12.37
N THR A 52 16.38 -0.42 11.64
CA THR A 52 16.50 0.86 10.94
C THR A 52 16.22 2.03 11.90
N PRO A 53 17.08 3.05 11.99
CA PRO A 53 16.74 4.28 12.70
C PRO A 53 15.50 4.92 12.06
N PHE A 54 14.42 5.05 12.83
CA PHE A 54 13.14 5.59 12.35
C PHE A 54 12.73 6.81 13.16
N PRO A 55 12.46 7.97 12.52
CA PRO A 55 12.14 9.18 13.25
C PRO A 55 10.76 9.07 13.93
N LEU A 56 10.66 9.57 15.16
CA LEU A 56 9.38 9.61 15.90
C LEU A 56 8.33 10.50 15.22
N THR A 57 8.76 11.56 14.54
CA THR A 57 7.87 12.50 13.84
C THR A 57 8.28 12.60 12.37
N LYS A 58 7.31 12.88 11.49
CA LYS A 58 7.53 13.02 10.04
C LYS A 58 8.24 11.80 9.42
N GLY A 59 7.99 10.60 9.95
CA GLY A 59 8.40 9.36 9.33
C GLY A 59 7.56 9.05 8.11
N PHE A 60 7.97 8.04 7.35
CA PHE A 60 7.15 7.48 6.29
C PHE A 60 7.35 5.96 6.17
N LEU A 61 6.34 5.29 5.66
CA LEU A 61 6.43 3.94 5.13
C LEU A 61 6.39 4.02 3.60
N GLN A 62 7.27 3.30 2.93
CA GLN A 62 7.20 3.10 1.49
C GLN A 62 6.68 1.71 1.23
N ILE A 63 5.61 1.60 0.44
CA ILE A 63 5.10 0.31 -0.02
C ILE A 63 4.99 0.29 -1.54
N SER A 64 4.93 -0.90 -2.11
CA SER A 64 4.45 -1.12 -3.47
C SER A 64 3.19 -1.98 -3.43
N SER A 65 2.05 -1.39 -3.82
CA SER A 65 0.74 -2.04 -3.89
C SER A 65 0.53 -2.69 -5.25
N PHE A 66 0.04 -3.93 -5.29
CA PHE A 66 -0.42 -4.55 -6.54
C PHE A 66 -1.95 -4.59 -6.65
N HIS A 67 -2.66 -3.83 -5.81
CA HIS A 67 -4.09 -3.55 -5.97
C HIS A 67 -4.37 -2.10 -6.37
N PRO A 68 -5.49 -1.84 -7.09
CA PRO A 68 -5.89 -0.49 -7.43
C PRO A 68 -6.13 0.39 -6.21
N THR A 69 -6.62 -0.21 -5.13
CA THR A 69 -6.88 0.47 -3.86
C THR A 69 -6.63 -0.51 -2.71
N ALA A 70 -6.20 0.00 -1.56
CA ALA A 70 -6.07 -0.78 -0.35
C ALA A 70 -6.19 0.08 0.90
N SER A 71 -6.36 -0.59 2.03
CA SER A 71 -6.32 0.01 3.35
C SER A 71 -5.15 -0.60 4.13
N VAL A 72 -4.34 0.24 4.75
CA VAL A 72 -3.15 -0.18 5.51
C VAL A 72 -3.34 0.23 6.95
N GLN A 73 -3.50 -0.76 7.82
CA GLN A 73 -3.44 -0.56 9.26
C GLN A 73 -2.00 -0.74 9.73
N VAL A 74 -1.53 0.22 10.54
CA VAL A 74 -0.19 0.19 11.12
C VAL A 74 -0.28 -0.14 12.60
N ASN A 75 0.34 -1.23 13.03
CA ASN A 75 0.49 -1.60 14.43
C ASN A 75 1.97 -1.49 14.83
N ILE A 76 2.23 -1.30 16.12
CA ILE A 76 3.60 -1.26 16.65
C ILE A 76 3.73 -2.15 17.89
N ALA A 77 4.79 -2.94 17.94
CA ALA A 77 5.20 -3.69 19.11
C ALA A 77 6.55 -3.17 19.60
N TYR A 78 6.67 -2.93 20.91
CA TYR A 78 7.90 -2.40 21.51
C TYR A 78 8.76 -3.51 22.13
N GLY A 79 10.07 -3.31 22.14
CA GLY A 79 11.05 -4.24 22.66
C GLY A 79 11.82 -4.99 21.57
N ASN A 80 12.60 -5.97 22.00
CA ASN A 80 13.55 -6.66 21.13
C ASN A 80 12.95 -7.85 20.39
N ASN A 81 12.06 -8.59 21.05
CA ASN A 81 11.54 -9.87 20.59
C ASN A 81 10.03 -9.88 20.82
N PRO A 82 9.25 -9.16 19.99
CA PRO A 82 7.81 -9.15 20.14
C PRO A 82 7.24 -10.56 19.91
N THR A 83 6.11 -10.83 20.52
CA THR A 83 5.26 -11.99 20.29
C THR A 83 4.03 -11.59 19.46
N ALA A 84 3.31 -12.55 18.91
CA ALA A 84 2.08 -12.26 18.15
C ALA A 84 1.05 -11.45 18.99
N ALA A 85 0.99 -11.70 20.30
CA ALA A 85 0.10 -10.97 21.20
C ALA A 85 0.42 -9.47 21.26
N ASP A 86 1.70 -9.10 21.15
CA ASP A 86 2.15 -7.71 21.27
C ASP A 86 1.65 -6.82 20.13
N PHE A 87 1.18 -7.39 19.02
CA PHE A 87 0.57 -6.67 17.89
C PHE A 87 -0.95 -6.46 18.03
N THR A 88 -1.56 -7.03 19.06
CA THR A 88 -3.02 -6.96 19.31
C THR A 88 -3.39 -6.12 20.54
N THR A 89 -2.40 -5.67 21.32
CA THR A 89 -2.64 -4.94 22.58
C THR A 89 -2.88 -3.45 22.36
N ALA A 90 -3.58 -2.80 23.29
CA ALA A 90 -3.88 -1.37 23.26
C ALA A 90 -2.64 -0.43 23.35
N SER A 91 -1.40 -0.96 23.40
CA SER A 91 -0.18 -0.16 23.21
C SER A 91 0.23 -0.05 21.74
N SER A 92 -0.37 -0.86 20.86
CA SER A 92 -0.21 -0.88 19.41
C SER A 92 -1.22 0.00 18.70
N THR A 93 -1.86 0.94 19.41
CA THR A 93 -2.99 1.74 18.92
C THR A 93 -2.67 2.26 17.51
N PRO A 94 -3.44 1.90 16.48
CA PRO A 94 -3.08 2.27 15.12
C PRO A 94 -3.12 3.80 14.95
N ALA A 95 -2.31 4.31 14.01
CA ALA A 95 -2.41 5.69 13.50
C ALA A 95 -3.76 6.00 12.81
N GLY A 96 -4.76 5.13 12.97
CA GLY A 96 -5.82 4.94 12.00
C GLY A 96 -5.35 4.07 10.83
N THR A 97 -6.28 3.86 9.90
CA THR A 97 -6.02 3.11 8.66
C THR A 97 -5.71 4.10 7.54
N ILE A 98 -4.55 3.94 6.89
CA ILE A 98 -4.12 4.77 5.77
C ILE A 98 -4.73 4.18 4.49
N GLN A 99 -5.32 5.04 3.63
CA GLN A 99 -5.87 4.59 2.36
C GLN A 99 -4.83 4.74 1.24
N VAL A 100 -4.69 3.67 0.46
CA VAL A 100 -3.91 3.62 -0.78
C VAL A 100 -4.91 3.66 -1.92
N THR A 101 -4.81 4.64 -2.81
CA THR A 101 -5.83 4.90 -3.84
C THR A 101 -5.37 4.61 -5.26
N HIS A 102 -4.19 4.00 -5.41
CA HIS A 102 -3.61 3.60 -6.68
C HIS A 102 -2.66 2.42 -6.48
N PRO A 103 -2.33 1.66 -7.55
CA PRO A 103 -1.29 0.65 -7.48
C PRO A 103 0.11 1.28 -7.46
N PHE A 104 1.11 0.41 -7.35
CA PHE A 104 2.54 0.69 -7.32
C PHE A 104 2.98 1.43 -6.04
N GLN A 105 4.01 2.26 -6.18
CA GLN A 105 4.71 2.87 -5.06
C GLN A 105 3.82 3.91 -4.39
N SER A 106 3.58 3.75 -3.09
CA SER A 106 2.89 4.72 -2.25
C SER A 106 3.77 5.15 -1.08
N CYS A 107 3.80 6.46 -0.88
CA CYS A 107 4.41 7.11 0.26
C CYS A 107 3.36 7.27 1.36
N LEU A 108 3.52 6.60 2.50
CA LEU A 108 2.57 6.66 3.62
C LEU A 108 3.18 7.44 4.79
N PRO A 109 2.81 8.72 5.00
CA PRO A 109 3.29 9.47 6.15
C PRO A 109 2.92 8.79 7.47
N LEU A 110 3.86 8.74 8.41
CA LEU A 110 3.67 8.12 9.71
C LEU A 110 4.26 9.00 10.81
N ASP A 111 3.41 9.49 11.69
CA ASP A 111 3.80 10.17 12.91
C ASP A 111 3.59 9.23 14.11
N LEU A 112 4.68 8.79 14.72
CA LEU A 112 4.67 7.90 15.87
C LEU A 112 4.64 8.66 17.21
N SER A 113 4.74 9.99 17.21
CA SER A 113 4.76 10.76 18.46
C SER A 113 3.45 10.68 19.26
N THR A 114 2.35 10.32 18.59
CA THR A 114 1.03 10.12 19.18
C THR A 114 0.81 8.69 19.69
N PHE A 115 1.69 7.75 19.34
CA PHE A 115 1.57 6.35 19.74
C PHE A 115 1.98 6.17 21.20
N LYS A 116 1.14 5.49 21.97
CA LYS A 116 1.40 5.22 23.38
C LYS A 116 2.61 4.29 23.54
N GLY A 117 3.68 4.82 24.15
CA GLY A 117 4.92 4.08 24.38
C GLY A 117 6.02 4.37 23.35
N ALA A 118 5.74 5.17 22.32
CA ALA A 118 6.77 5.64 21.41
C ALA A 118 7.69 6.63 22.14
N ALA A 119 8.97 6.28 22.25
CA ALA A 119 9.97 7.10 22.91
C ALA A 119 11.33 6.99 22.19
N ASN A 120 12.20 7.97 22.43
CA ASN A 120 13.54 7.99 21.87
C ASN A 120 14.35 6.76 22.32
N ASN A 121 15.18 6.21 21.43
CA ASN A 121 15.99 5.01 21.63
C ASN A 121 15.17 3.76 22.01
N THR A 122 13.95 3.65 21.49
CA THR A 122 13.09 2.49 21.74
C THR A 122 13.12 1.55 20.56
N ASN A 123 13.51 0.31 20.81
CA ASN A 123 13.39 -0.76 19.82
C ASN A 123 11.91 -1.09 19.60
N ALA A 124 11.49 -1.14 18.34
CA ALA A 124 10.12 -1.46 17.97
C ALA A 124 10.06 -2.29 16.67
N THR A 125 8.93 -2.92 16.45
CA THR A 125 8.59 -3.60 15.20
C THR A 125 7.29 -3.01 14.69
N ILE A 126 7.34 -2.44 13.49
CA ILE A 126 6.19 -1.90 12.78
C ILE A 126 5.57 -3.05 11.99
N GLN A 127 4.29 -3.31 12.20
CA GLN A 127 3.50 -4.25 11.40
C GLN A 127 2.56 -3.47 10.49
N LEU A 128 2.52 -3.84 9.23
CA LEU A 128 1.48 -3.42 8.30
C LEU A 128 0.50 -4.56 8.14
N VAL A 129 -0.78 -4.26 8.30
CA VAL A 129 -1.89 -5.12 7.89
C VAL A 129 -2.51 -4.46 6.68
N TYR A 130 -2.26 -5.03 5.52
CA TYR A 130 -2.74 -4.56 4.23
C TYR A 130 -4.01 -5.31 3.86
N ASN A 131 -5.01 -4.59 3.36
CA ASN A 131 -6.24 -5.17 2.84
C ASN A 131 -6.65 -4.46 1.56
N GLY A 132 -6.56 -5.16 0.43
CA GLY A 132 -6.90 -4.65 -0.89
C GLY A 132 -8.34 -4.96 -1.34
N GLY A 133 -9.15 -5.57 -0.48
CA GLY A 133 -10.49 -6.11 -0.81
C GLY A 133 -10.55 -7.64 -0.76
N ASP A 134 -9.43 -8.29 -0.44
CA ASP A 134 -9.23 -9.71 -0.28
C ASP A 134 -8.90 -10.08 1.19
N SER A 135 -8.16 -11.17 1.41
CA SER A 135 -7.72 -11.55 2.76
C SER A 135 -6.59 -10.63 3.24
N PRO A 136 -6.50 -10.33 4.55
CA PRO A 136 -5.44 -9.45 5.05
C PRO A 136 -4.05 -10.06 4.85
N LEU A 137 -3.10 -9.18 4.53
CA LEU A 137 -1.70 -9.49 4.24
C LEU A 137 -0.80 -8.76 5.23
N TYR A 138 0.34 -9.38 5.56
CA TYR A 138 1.15 -8.99 6.70
C TYR A 138 2.62 -8.86 6.33
N GLN A 139 3.23 -7.73 6.67
CA GLN A 139 4.69 -7.56 6.67
C GLN A 139 5.12 -6.73 7.88
N CYS A 140 6.34 -6.99 8.34
CA CYS A 140 6.93 -6.31 9.49
C CYS A 140 8.27 -5.70 9.14
N ALA A 141 8.60 -4.57 9.77
CA ALA A 141 9.92 -3.97 9.74
C ALA A 141 10.43 -3.67 11.15
N ASP A 142 11.73 -3.89 11.36
CA ASP A 142 12.39 -3.63 12.63
C ASP A 142 13.05 -2.27 12.66
N VAL A 143 12.74 -1.51 13.70
CA VAL A 143 13.21 -0.13 13.84
C VAL A 143 13.77 0.14 15.23
N ILE A 144 14.57 1.19 15.31
CA ILE A 144 14.86 1.89 16.56
C ILE A 144 14.32 3.31 16.43
N LEU A 145 13.38 3.66 17.30
CA LEU A 145 12.73 4.96 17.29
C LEU A 145 13.70 6.03 17.78
N VAL A 146 13.86 7.10 17.02
CA VAL A 146 14.79 8.19 17.35
C VAL A 146 14.12 9.56 17.17
N THR A 147 14.51 10.55 17.96
CA THR A 147 14.06 11.94 17.78
C THR A 147 14.71 12.60 16.57
N SER A 148 15.89 12.13 16.15
CA SER A 148 16.60 12.57 14.96
C SER A 148 17.30 11.38 14.33
N ALA A 149 16.91 11.06 13.08
CA ALA A 149 17.53 10.02 12.28
C ALA A 149 18.42 10.68 11.23
N SER A 150 19.73 10.71 11.44
CA SER A 150 20.69 11.40 10.55
C SER A 150 20.73 10.82 9.13
N THR A 151 20.33 9.57 8.96
CA THR A 151 20.26 8.88 7.66
C THR A 151 18.87 8.89 7.04
N PHE A 152 17.88 9.50 7.70
CA PHE A 152 16.53 9.58 7.19
C PHE A 152 16.43 10.70 6.16
N ASP A 153 15.98 10.34 4.96
CA ASP A 153 15.85 11.25 3.83
C ASP A 153 14.42 11.21 3.32
N GLN A 154 13.65 12.26 3.62
CA GLN A 154 12.26 12.39 3.20
C GLN A 154 12.10 12.33 1.67
N SER A 155 13.13 12.72 0.90
CA SER A 155 13.07 12.70 -0.57
C SER A 155 13.08 11.28 -1.16
N LYS A 156 13.37 10.26 -0.34
CA LYS A 156 13.29 8.84 -0.73
C LYS A 156 11.87 8.28 -0.68
N CYS A 157 10.92 9.02 -0.10
CA CYS A 157 9.52 8.64 -0.15
C CYS A 157 8.94 8.98 -1.52
N VAL A 158 8.43 7.97 -2.20
CA VAL A 158 7.98 8.06 -3.59
C VAL A 158 6.51 7.70 -3.66
N ASP A 159 5.75 8.57 -4.30
CA ASP A 159 4.36 8.30 -4.64
C ASP A 159 4.23 8.26 -6.17
N ASN A 160 3.79 7.13 -6.72
CA ASN A 160 3.76 6.90 -8.16
C ASN A 160 2.51 6.13 -8.57
N ALA A 161 1.42 6.87 -8.77
CA ALA A 161 0.13 6.33 -9.15
C ALA A 161 0.10 5.63 -10.53
N ASN A 162 1.04 5.93 -11.42
CA ASN A 162 0.99 5.49 -12.81
C ASN A 162 2.08 4.47 -13.17
N GLY A 163 2.95 4.09 -12.23
CA GLY A 163 4.11 3.23 -12.50
C GLY A 163 5.22 3.90 -13.34
N ASN A 164 5.07 5.19 -13.66
CA ASN A 164 6.01 5.97 -14.48
C ASN A 164 6.87 6.89 -13.60
N GLY A 165 7.93 6.34 -12.98
CA GLY A 165 8.96 7.09 -12.26
C GLY A 165 8.51 7.89 -11.02
N PRO A 166 9.42 8.24 -10.09
CA PRO A 166 9.04 8.84 -8.81
C PRO A 166 8.44 10.25 -8.94
N SER A 167 7.30 10.50 -8.30
CA SER A 167 6.91 11.85 -7.85
C SER A 167 7.23 11.95 -6.36
N THR A 168 8.06 12.91 -5.96
CA THR A 168 8.42 13.14 -4.56
C THR A 168 7.37 14.03 -3.90
N THR A 169 6.58 13.46 -2.98
CA THR A 169 5.53 14.21 -2.27
C THR A 169 6.13 14.88 -1.03
N SER A 170 6.38 16.18 -1.09
CA SER A 170 6.68 17.00 0.10
C SER A 170 5.38 17.57 0.69
N PRO A 171 5.23 17.73 2.02
CA PRO A 171 4.04 18.33 2.60
C PRO A 171 4.04 19.87 2.41
N ASP A 172 3.13 20.31 1.54
CA ASP A 172 2.38 21.57 1.48
C ASP A 172 3.05 22.97 1.45
N THR A 173 2.76 23.71 0.37
CA THR A 173 2.32 25.11 0.44
C THR A 173 1.47 25.43 -0.79
N SER A 174 0.15 25.37 -0.61
CA SER A 174 -0.86 25.77 -1.60
C SER A 174 -0.67 27.21 -2.11
N LYS A 175 -0.58 27.39 -3.44
CA LYS A 175 -0.82 28.68 -4.13
C LYS A 175 -1.65 28.42 -5.39
N PRO A 176 -2.73 29.19 -5.66
CA PRO A 176 -3.54 28.99 -6.86
C PRO A 176 -2.81 29.56 -8.08
N SER A 177 -2.57 28.72 -9.08
CA SER A 177 -2.12 29.15 -10.40
C SER A 177 -3.30 29.06 -11.36
N ASN A 178 -3.97 30.19 -11.55
CA ASN A 178 -4.78 30.42 -12.74
C ASN A 178 -3.88 30.28 -13.96
N SER A 179 -4.21 29.37 -14.87
CA SER A 179 -3.65 29.38 -16.22
C SER A 179 -4.73 28.95 -17.19
N ALA A 180 -5.41 29.97 -17.72
CA ALA A 180 -6.18 29.87 -18.94
C ALA A 180 -5.26 29.37 -20.06
N SER A 181 -5.62 28.24 -20.68
CA SER A 181 -4.98 27.78 -21.91
C SER A 181 -6.05 27.67 -22.98
N ALA A 182 -5.94 28.58 -23.96
CA ALA A 182 -6.78 28.65 -25.12
C ALA A 182 -6.59 27.41 -26.01
N PHE A 183 -7.67 26.73 -26.35
CA PHE A 183 -7.67 25.69 -27.38
C PHE A 183 -8.30 26.22 -28.66
N SER A 184 -7.47 26.27 -29.70
CA SER A 184 -7.84 26.64 -31.06
C SER A 184 -8.57 25.47 -31.73
N VAL A 185 -9.79 25.70 -32.20
CA VAL A 185 -10.63 24.71 -32.90
C VAL A 185 -10.38 24.76 -34.41
N LYS A 186 -10.02 23.62 -35.00
CA LYS A 186 -10.26 23.35 -36.42
C LYS A 186 -10.69 21.88 -36.56
N GLY A 187 -11.94 21.71 -36.99
CA GLY A 187 -12.71 20.48 -36.80
C GLY A 187 -12.69 19.48 -37.95
N ALA A 188 -13.48 18.43 -37.76
CA ALA A 188 -14.33 17.78 -38.77
C ALA A 188 -15.21 16.70 -38.11
N THR A 189 -16.53 16.95 -38.13
CA THR A 189 -17.65 16.01 -38.38
C THR A 189 -17.62 14.55 -37.87
N ALA A 190 -18.61 14.19 -37.03
CA ALA A 190 -19.53 13.07 -37.27
C ALA A 190 -20.72 13.09 -36.29
N ALA A 191 -21.86 12.58 -36.77
CA ALA A 191 -23.22 12.73 -36.27
C ALA A 191 -23.53 12.13 -34.89
N THR A 192 -24.43 12.79 -34.16
CA THR A 192 -25.22 12.23 -33.06
C THR A 192 -26.61 11.83 -33.55
N ALA A 193 -27.03 10.59 -33.28
CA ALA A 193 -28.44 10.25 -33.10
C ALA A 193 -28.52 9.06 -32.14
N ALA A 194 -29.09 9.32 -30.96
CA ALA A 194 -29.44 8.34 -29.96
C ALA A 194 -30.68 7.54 -30.39
N ALA A 195 -30.72 6.25 -30.07
CA ALA A 195 -31.97 5.51 -29.91
C ALA A 195 -31.78 4.43 -28.84
N VAL A 196 -32.30 4.71 -27.65
CA VAL A 196 -32.65 3.73 -26.63
C VAL A 196 -33.88 2.96 -27.14
N ALA A 197 -33.80 1.63 -27.20
CA ALA A 197 -34.95 0.77 -27.41
C ALA A 197 -34.91 -0.40 -26.43
N PHE A 198 -35.97 -0.50 -25.64
CA PHE A 198 -36.30 -1.58 -24.72
C PHE A 198 -36.75 -2.85 -25.47
N ALA A 199 -36.56 -3.98 -24.78
CA ALA A 199 -37.49 -5.11 -24.63
C ALA A 199 -37.17 -6.45 -25.31
N ALA A 200 -37.26 -7.46 -24.42
CA ALA A 200 -37.80 -8.81 -24.60
C ALA A 200 -36.98 -9.84 -25.36
N VAL A 201 -36.33 -10.73 -24.60
CA VAL A 201 -36.02 -12.09 -25.08
C VAL A 201 -37.11 -13.01 -24.53
N MET A 202 -37.95 -13.49 -25.46
CA MET A 202 -38.89 -14.57 -25.23
C MET A 202 -38.19 -15.92 -25.34
N ILE A 203 -38.64 -16.80 -24.45
CA ILE A 203 -38.41 -18.22 -24.35
C ILE A 203 -38.82 -18.92 -25.66
N LEU A 204 -37.94 -19.79 -26.16
CA LEU A 204 -38.27 -21.13 -26.69
C LEU A 204 -36.99 -21.97 -26.77
#